data_AF-A0A1G2WJJ5-F1
#
_entry.id   AF-A0A1G2WJJ5-F1
#
_cell.length_a   1.000
_cell.length_b   1.000
_cell.length_c   1.000
_cell.angle_alpha   90.00
_cell.angle_beta   90.00
_cell.angle_gamma   90.00
#
_symmetry.space_group_name_H-M   'P 1'
#
loop_
_entity.id
_entity.type
_entity.pdbx_description
1 polymer ?
#
loop_
_entity_poly.entity_id
_entity_poly.type
_entity_poly.pdbx_seq_one_letter_code
_entity_poly.pdbx_strand_id
1 'polypeptide(L)'
;MKDNELTVNKDNQLAAVDKDRTAYVSPAVDIFETDNALIVMADLPGVGKEQLELGLDRTVLTIEGNTSLGTEPNLYREFGTAGYYRRFHLPENLDLNQTTAEFKDGVLTLTLPKAAAAKPRRIEVTVH
;
A
#
# COMPACT_ATOMS: atom_id res chain seq x y z
N MET A 1 -60.37 7.84 10.72
CA MET A 1 -59.68 9.08 11.13
C MET A 1 -59.24 8.92 12.58
N LYS A 2 -58.09 9.54 12.93
CA LYS A 2 -57.31 9.44 14.16
C LYS A 2 -56.10 8.49 14.08
N ASP A 3 -55.14 8.90 13.27
CA ASP A 3 -53.81 9.38 13.68
C ASP A 3 -53.14 8.61 14.83
N ASN A 4 -52.27 7.67 14.46
CA ASN A 4 -51.19 7.20 15.34
C ASN A 4 -49.93 7.97 14.95
N GLU A 5 -49.60 9.02 15.72
CA GLU A 5 -48.29 9.66 15.69
C GLU A 5 -47.24 8.64 16.15
N LEU A 6 -46.33 8.28 15.22
CA LEU A 6 -45.08 7.62 15.55
C LEU A 6 -44.16 8.67 16.17
N THR A 7 -44.05 8.66 17.49
CA THR A 7 -43.04 9.41 18.24
C THR A 7 -41.65 8.92 17.85
N VAL A 8 -40.92 9.78 17.13
CA VAL A 8 -39.50 9.56 16.83
C VAL A 8 -38.70 9.78 18.11
N ASN A 9 -38.26 8.68 18.74
CA ASN A 9 -37.26 8.72 19.80
C ASN A 9 -35.95 9.26 19.20
N LYS A 10 -35.55 10.45 19.66
CA LYS A 10 -34.33 11.17 19.26
C LYS A 10 -33.03 10.64 19.89
N ASP A 11 -33.08 9.51 20.58
CA ASP A 11 -31.97 8.99 21.37
C ASP A 11 -31.41 7.66 20.87
N ASN A 12 -31.53 7.37 19.56
CA ASN A 12 -30.65 6.38 18.96
C ASN A 12 -29.32 7.08 18.63
N GLN A 13 -28.54 7.35 19.68
CA GLN A 13 -27.15 7.71 19.54
C GLN A 13 -26.51 6.63 18.68
N LEU A 14 -26.07 7.05 17.50
CA LEU A 14 -25.29 6.28 16.55
C LEU A 14 -24.16 5.59 17.33
N ALA A 15 -24.37 4.32 17.68
CA ALA A 15 -23.31 3.46 18.16
C ALA A 15 -22.20 3.57 17.11
N ALA A 16 -21.02 3.97 17.58
CA ALA A 16 -19.85 4.21 16.76
C ALA A 16 -19.78 3.14 15.66
N VAL A 17 -19.87 3.57 14.40
CA VAL A 17 -19.52 2.71 13.28
C VAL A 17 -18.09 2.28 13.57
N ASP A 18 -17.88 0.99 13.80
CA ASP A 18 -16.56 0.38 13.96
C ASP A 18 -15.68 0.89 12.81
N LYS A 19 -14.79 1.83 13.11
CA LYS A 19 -13.85 2.45 12.18
C LYS A 19 -12.73 1.51 11.75
N ASP A 20 -12.80 0.24 12.17
CA ASP A 20 -11.64 -0.65 12.30
C ASP A 20 -11.62 -1.81 11.29
N ARG A 21 -12.44 -1.73 10.25
CA ARG A 21 -12.32 -2.60 9.08
C ARG A 21 -12.41 -1.79 7.81
N THR A 22 -11.45 -0.88 7.59
CA THR A 22 -11.15 -0.41 6.24
C THR A 22 -10.98 -1.65 5.37
N ALA A 23 -11.85 -1.82 4.37
CA ALA A 23 -11.74 -2.93 3.44
C ALA A 23 -10.53 -2.65 2.54
N TYR A 24 -9.41 -3.31 2.82
CA TYR A 24 -8.20 -3.23 2.00
C TYR A 24 -8.22 -4.31 0.92
N VAL A 25 -7.68 -3.97 -0.26
CA VAL A 25 -7.30 -4.97 -1.26
C VAL A 25 -5.79 -5.08 -1.35
N SER A 26 -5.32 -6.22 -1.85
CA SER A 26 -3.92 -6.37 -2.21
C SER A 26 -3.71 -5.75 -3.60
N PRO A 27 -2.93 -4.66 -3.73
CA PRO A 27 -2.61 -4.09 -5.04
C PRO A 27 -1.81 -5.09 -5.88
N ALA A 28 -1.90 -5.03 -7.21
CA ALA A 28 -0.97 -5.73 -8.09
C ALA A 28 0.44 -5.18 -7.90
N VAL A 29 1.44 -6.06 -7.90
CA VAL A 29 2.85 -5.66 -7.68
C VAL A 29 3.76 -6.52 -8.54
N ASP A 30 4.68 -5.86 -9.22
CA ASP A 30 5.84 -6.47 -9.86
C ASP A 30 7.09 -6.20 -9.03
N ILE A 31 7.92 -7.24 -8.87
CA ILE A 31 9.20 -7.17 -8.17
C ILE A 31 10.25 -7.79 -9.06
N PHE A 32 11.31 -7.04 -9.33
CA PHE A 32 12.44 -7.52 -10.10
C PHE A 32 13.75 -6.98 -9.57
N GLU A 33 14.83 -7.70 -9.86
CA GLU A 33 16.16 -7.39 -9.38
C GLU A 33 17.06 -7.00 -10.55
N THR A 34 17.89 -5.99 -10.32
CA THR A 34 18.99 -5.60 -11.21
C THR A 34 20.32 -5.92 -10.54
N ASP A 35 21.45 -5.70 -11.23
CA ASP A 35 22.77 -5.85 -10.62
C ASP A 35 22.97 -4.96 -9.38
N ASN A 36 22.25 -3.84 -9.30
CA ASN A 36 22.47 -2.80 -8.29
C ASN A 36 21.32 -2.59 -7.30
N ALA A 37 20.11 -3.06 -7.60
CA ALA A 37 18.92 -2.74 -6.80
C ALA A 37 17.80 -3.78 -6.95
N LEU A 38 16.94 -3.86 -5.95
CA LEU A 38 15.61 -4.45 -6.05
C LEU A 38 14.60 -3.34 -6.39
N ILE A 39 13.76 -3.57 -7.39
CA ILE A 39 12.70 -2.65 -7.80
C ILE A 39 11.35 -3.26 -7.45
N VAL A 40 10.48 -2.47 -6.82
CA VAL A 40 9.10 -2.84 -6.48
C VAL A 40 8.16 -1.83 -7.12
N MET A 41 7.25 -2.30 -7.96
CA MET A 41 6.24 -1.47 -8.62
C MET A 41 4.85 -1.90 -8.18
N ALA A 42 4.04 -0.99 -7.64
CA ALA A 42 2.70 -1.28 -7.12
C ALA A 42 1.63 -0.37 -7.75
N ASP A 43 0.57 -0.99 -8.25
CA ASP A 43 -0.59 -0.27 -8.79
C ASP A 43 -1.51 0.18 -7.65
N LEU A 44 -1.62 1.50 -7.48
CA LEU A 44 -2.40 2.18 -6.44
C LEU A 44 -3.28 3.29 -7.04
N PRO A 45 -4.11 2.99 -8.05
CA PRO A 45 -4.90 4.01 -8.72
C PRO A 45 -5.89 4.68 -7.75
N GLY A 46 -6.00 6.01 -7.86
CA GLY A 46 -6.90 6.82 -7.05
C GLY A 46 -6.38 7.18 -5.66
N VAL A 47 -5.21 6.69 -5.25
CA VAL A 47 -4.57 7.12 -3.99
C VAL A 47 -3.95 8.49 -4.18
N GLY A 48 -4.26 9.44 -3.30
CA GLY A 48 -3.56 10.72 -3.23
C GLY A 48 -2.20 10.57 -2.55
N LYS A 49 -1.21 11.38 -2.92
CA LYS A 49 0.15 11.32 -2.32
C LYS A 49 0.13 11.39 -0.79
N GLU A 50 -0.71 12.24 -0.21
CA GLU A 50 -0.83 12.42 1.25
C GLU A 50 -1.53 11.24 1.95
N GLN A 51 -2.08 10.29 1.18
CA GLN A 51 -2.77 9.10 1.68
C GLN A 51 -1.96 7.82 1.45
N LEU A 52 -0.72 7.97 0.96
CA LEU A 52 0.23 6.88 0.74
C LEU A 52 1.25 6.85 1.88
N GLU A 53 1.28 5.74 2.60
CA GLU A 53 2.20 5.48 3.68
C GLU A 53 3.11 4.29 3.33
N LEU A 54 4.41 4.50 3.56
CA LEU A 54 5.43 3.48 3.35
C LEU A 54 6.10 3.19 4.69
N GLY A 55 5.98 1.95 5.14
CA GLY A 55 6.63 1.45 6.35
C GLY A 55 7.78 0.53 5.98
N LEU A 56 8.92 0.70 6.65
CA LEU A 56 10.05 -0.20 6.51
C LEU A 56 10.59 -0.52 7.90
N ASP A 57 10.27 -1.71 8.40
CA ASP A 57 10.74 -2.20 9.70
C ASP A 57 11.57 -3.47 9.49
N ARG A 58 12.87 -3.39 9.82
CA ARG A 58 13.88 -4.44 9.60
C ARG A 58 13.94 -4.88 8.14
N THR A 59 13.19 -5.92 7.80
CA THR A 59 13.11 -6.53 6.46
C THR A 59 11.69 -6.53 5.92
N VAL A 60 10.74 -5.89 6.60
CA VAL A 60 9.34 -5.86 6.18
C VAL A 60 9.01 -4.50 5.58
N LEU A 61 8.80 -4.50 4.26
CA LEU A 61 8.20 -3.38 3.54
C LEU A 61 6.68 -3.46 3.68
N THR A 62 6.06 -2.37 4.09
CA THR A 62 4.61 -2.17 4.14
C THR A 62 4.23 -1.03 3.21
N ILE A 63 3.26 -1.28 2.32
CA ILE A 63 2.67 -0.29 1.43
C ILE A 63 1.20 -0.18 1.84
N GLU A 64 0.81 1.00 2.29
CA GLU A 64 -0.58 1.31 2.60
C GLU A 64 -1.01 2.57 1.85
N GLY A 65 -2.14 2.50 1.15
CA GLY A 65 -2.65 3.62 0.38
C GLY A 65 -4.16 3.72 0.49
N ASN A 66 -4.69 4.81 1.03
CA ASN A 66 -6.14 4.97 1.19
C ASN A 66 -6.74 5.72 -0.01
N THR A 67 -7.89 5.25 -0.49
CA THR A 67 -8.66 5.90 -1.55
C THR A 67 -9.90 6.53 -0.96
N SER A 68 -10.19 7.79 -1.30
CA SER A 68 -11.45 8.41 -0.87
C SER A 68 -12.60 7.94 -1.77
N LEU A 69 -13.56 7.22 -1.17
CA LEU A 69 -14.82 6.97 -1.83
C LEU A 69 -15.67 8.25 -1.77
N GLY A 70 -16.06 8.77 -2.93
CA GLY A 70 -17.02 9.87 -2.99
C GLY A 70 -18.35 9.50 -2.33
N THR A 71 -18.96 10.46 -1.64
CA THR A 71 -20.25 10.31 -0.94
C THR A 71 -21.47 10.46 -1.84
N GLU A 72 -21.26 10.77 -3.11
CA GLU A 72 -22.33 11.00 -4.08
C GLU A 72 -23.13 9.71 -4.35
N PRO A 73 -24.46 9.81 -4.61
CA PRO A 73 -25.28 8.67 -5.03
C PRO A 73 -24.73 8.09 -6.33
N ASN A 74 -24.42 6.79 -6.35
CA ASN A 74 -23.95 6.10 -7.55
C ASN A 74 -25.06 5.21 -8.08
N LEU A 75 -25.31 5.27 -9.39
CA LEU A 75 -26.21 4.33 -10.05
C LEU A 75 -25.66 2.88 -10.00
N TYR A 76 -24.34 2.75 -10.05
CA TYR A 76 -23.59 1.49 -9.93
C TYR A 76 -22.16 1.80 -9.48
N ARG A 77 -21.57 0.94 -8.63
CA ARG A 77 -20.19 1.07 -8.14
C ARG A 77 -19.55 -0.31 -8.06
N GLU A 78 -18.46 -0.48 -8.79
CA GLU A 78 -17.68 -1.73 -8.83
C GLU A 78 -16.46 -1.67 -7.90
N PHE A 79 -15.80 -0.51 -7.85
CA PHE A 79 -14.69 -0.25 -6.92
C PHE A 79 -15.26 0.09 -5.53
N GLY A 80 -15.31 -0.91 -4.64
CA GLY A 80 -15.81 -0.79 -3.26
C GLY A 80 -14.71 -0.72 -2.19
N THR A 81 -13.46 -0.71 -2.61
CA THR A 81 -12.28 -0.72 -1.73
C THR A 81 -12.06 0.64 -1.09
N ALA A 82 -11.69 0.64 0.19
CA ALA A 82 -11.35 1.85 0.92
C ALA A 82 -9.83 2.15 0.91
N GLY A 83 -9.00 1.14 0.69
CA GLY A 83 -7.56 1.32 0.48
C GLY A 83 -6.82 0.07 -0.02
N TYR A 84 -5.54 0.22 -0.24
CA TYR A 84 -4.58 -0.81 -0.59
C TYR A 84 -3.71 -1.12 0.60
N TYR A 85 -3.43 -2.40 0.82
CA TYR A 85 -2.47 -2.83 1.83
C TYR A 85 -1.67 -4.01 1.31
N ARG A 86 -0.34 -3.92 1.37
CA ARG A 86 0.56 -5.03 1.03
C ARG A 86 1.81 -5.03 1.88
N ARG A 87 2.31 -6.22 2.19
CA ARG A 87 3.59 -6.41 2.88
C ARG A 87 4.48 -7.41 2.16
N PHE A 88 5.78 -7.14 2.19
CA PHE A 88 6.81 -8.00 1.63
C PHE A 88 7.95 -8.17 2.60
N HIS A 89 8.47 -9.40 2.68
CA HIS A 89 9.79 -9.63 3.25
C HIS A 89 10.84 -9.34 2.18
N LEU A 90 11.74 -8.43 2.50
CA LEU A 90 12.86 -8.02 1.68
C LEU A 90 14.10 -8.84 2.00
N PRO A 91 14.99 -9.03 1.02
CA PRO A 91 16.34 -9.51 1.27
C PRO A 91 17.10 -8.62 2.26
N GLU A 92 17.97 -9.22 3.09
CA GLU A 92 18.80 -8.49 4.06
C GLU A 92 19.96 -7.73 3.42
N ASN A 93 20.23 -7.96 2.14
CA ASN A 93 21.40 -7.46 1.43
C ASN A 93 21.17 -6.09 0.76
N LEU A 94 20.16 -5.35 1.20
CA LEU A 94 19.75 -4.04 0.67
C LEU A 94 20.23 -2.89 1.57
N ASP A 95 20.62 -1.77 0.97
CA ASP A 95 20.87 -0.51 1.69
C ASP A 95 19.57 0.30 1.77
N LEU A 96 18.81 0.02 2.82
CA LEU A 96 17.50 0.61 3.03
C LEU A 96 17.55 2.13 3.25
N ASN A 97 18.69 2.68 3.70
CA ASN A 97 18.86 4.12 3.92
C ASN A 97 18.92 4.91 2.60
N GLN A 98 19.23 4.24 1.49
CA GLN A 98 19.28 4.83 0.16
C GLN A 98 18.06 4.48 -0.70
N THR A 99 16.99 3.99 -0.08
CA THR A 99 15.74 3.70 -0.77
C THR A 99 15.13 4.99 -1.34
N THR A 100 14.73 4.96 -2.61
CA THR A 100 13.95 6.04 -3.22
C THR A 100 12.54 5.56 -3.56
N ALA A 101 11.60 6.49 -3.55
CA ALA A 101 10.20 6.23 -3.86
C ALA A 101 9.67 7.30 -4.83
N GLU A 102 9.04 6.85 -5.89
CA GLU A 102 8.36 7.70 -6.87
C GLU A 102 6.91 7.26 -7.01
N PHE A 103 5.97 8.21 -7.01
CA PHE A 103 4.57 7.92 -7.22
C PHE A 103 4.05 8.78 -8.37
N LYS A 104 3.67 8.11 -9.46
CA LYS A 104 3.27 8.78 -10.71
C LYS A 104 2.18 7.98 -11.39
N ASP A 105 1.16 8.68 -11.88
CA ASP A 105 0.05 8.11 -12.66
C ASP A 105 -0.63 6.91 -11.98
N GLY A 106 -0.69 6.91 -10.65
CA GLY A 106 -1.29 5.83 -9.86
C GLY A 106 -0.37 4.63 -9.60
N VAL A 107 0.91 4.72 -9.95
CA VAL A 107 1.90 3.64 -9.74
C VAL A 107 3.00 4.11 -8.80
N LEU A 108 3.25 3.32 -7.75
CA LEU A 108 4.38 3.48 -6.84
C LEU A 108 5.56 2.67 -7.35
N THR A 109 6.71 3.30 -7.51
CA THR A 109 7.99 2.64 -7.81
C THR A 109 8.95 2.87 -6.65
N LEU A 110 9.40 1.80 -6.02
CA LEU A 110 10.46 1.80 -5.02
C LEU A 110 11.74 1.25 -5.63
N THR A 111 12.84 1.97 -5.44
CA THR A 111 14.19 1.48 -5.77
C THR A 111 14.95 1.26 -4.48
N LEU A 112 15.27 0.01 -4.18
CA LEU A 112 16.03 -0.40 -2.99
C LEU A 112 17.43 -0.85 -3.41
N PRO A 113 18.47 -0.02 -3.25
CA PRO A 113 19.82 -0.36 -3.65
C PRO A 113 20.34 -1.59 -2.88
N LYS A 114 21.20 -2.38 -3.52
CA LYS A 114 21.97 -3.43 -2.83
C LYS A 114 23.06 -2.79 -1.99
N ALA A 115 23.28 -3.33 -0.79
CA ALA A 115 24.38 -2.93 0.06
C ALA A 115 25.72 -3.15 -0.66
N ALA A 116 26.68 -2.25 -0.48
CA ALA A 116 27.99 -2.36 -1.12
C ALA A 116 28.70 -3.70 -0.82
N ALA A 117 28.52 -4.24 0.39
CA ALA A 117 29.05 -5.53 0.81
C ALA A 117 28.38 -6.74 0.14
N ALA A 118 27.19 -6.57 -0.42
CA ALA A 118 26.41 -7.60 -1.07
C ALA A 118 26.73 -7.77 -2.56
N LYS A 119 27.55 -6.89 -3.15
CA LYS A 119 27.99 -7.05 -4.54
C LYS A 119 28.82 -8.33 -4.66
N PRO A 120 28.50 -9.22 -5.63
CA PRO A 120 29.19 -10.50 -5.75
C PRO A 120 30.69 -10.29 -5.95
N ARG A 121 31.50 -10.89 -5.08
CA ARG A 121 32.95 -10.97 -5.28
C ARG A 121 33.21 -12.01 -6.36
N ARG A 122 33.74 -11.58 -7.50
CA ARG A 122 34.19 -12.50 -8.56
C ARG A 122 35.37 -13.30 -8.02
N ILE A 123 35.23 -14.63 -7.98
CA ILE A 123 36.34 -15.54 -7.70
C ILE A 123 36.88 -16.00 -9.05
N GLU A 124 38.14 -15.67 -9.34
CA GLU A 124 38.83 -16.25 -10.50
C GLU A 124 39.32 -17.65 -10.16
N VAL A 125 39.03 -18.61 -11.04
CA VAL A 125 39.55 -19.99 -10.93
C VAL A 125 40.84 -20.04 -11.74
N THR A 126 41.97 -20.18 -11.04
CA THR A 126 43.27 -20.45 -11.66
C THR A 126 43.48 -21.95 -11.82
N VAL A 127 43.81 -22.38 -13.04
CA VAL A 127 44.25 -23.76 -13.33
C VAL A 127 45.75 -23.70 -13.61
N HIS A 128 46.51 -24.60 -12.97
CA HIS A 128 47.94 -24.82 -13.22
C HIS A 128 48.14 -26.10 -14.02
#